data_AF-A0A7K2ZDC5-F1
#
_entry.id   AF-A0A7K2ZDC5-F1
#
_cell.length_a   1.000
_cell.length_b   1.000
_cell.length_c   1.000
_cell.angle_alpha   90.00
_cell.angle_beta   90.00
_cell.angle_gamma   90.00
#
_symmetry.space_group_name_H-M   'P 1'
#
loop_
_entity.id
_entity.type
_entity.pdbx_description
1 polymer ?
#
loop_
_entity_poly.entity_id
_entity_poly.type
_entity_poly.pdbx_seq_one_letter_code
_entity_poly.pdbx_strand_id
1 'polypeptide(L)'
;VVQAVSRNPLAEPGVLGVVSGAGVGAVAVLTVVPLASFWLIGGSALAGAAAAAALVFGLAARRGLEQNRLVLIGIGVQAGGGAFVSLLIVLTDPYNATKALAWLGGSTYGRTFPELIPVLVALAAALPVLAVMRRDLDLIGLDGDTPRLLGVRLGTTRLGLLSIAVVLTAGAVAAVGVIGFVGLVAPHAAR
;
A
#
# COMPACT_ATOMS: atom_id res chain seq x y z
N VAL A 1 -4.15 -0.56 11.47
CA VAL A 1 -5.24 0.08 10.68
C VAL A 1 -5.96 -0.94 9.81
N VAL A 2 -5.30 -1.55 8.82
CA VAL A 2 -5.92 -2.48 7.85
C VAL A 2 -6.67 -3.61 8.55
N GLN A 3 -6.02 -4.36 9.44
CA GLN A 3 -6.65 -5.45 10.20
C GLN A 3 -7.91 -5.04 10.98
N ALA A 4 -7.94 -3.82 11.55
CA ALA A 4 -9.10 -3.33 12.30
C ALA A 4 -10.25 -2.95 11.36
N VAL A 5 -9.95 -2.22 10.28
CA VAL A 5 -10.95 -1.83 9.26
C VAL A 5 -11.53 -3.04 8.54
N SER A 6 -10.67 -4.01 8.24
CA SER A 6 -11.04 -5.26 7.60
C SER A 6 -11.46 -6.34 8.57
N ARG A 7 -11.55 -6.07 9.88
CA ARG A 7 -11.89 -7.04 10.94
C ARG A 7 -11.35 -8.44 10.68
N ASN A 8 -10.09 -8.50 10.26
CA ASN A 8 -9.44 -9.72 9.80
C ASN A 8 -7.97 -9.63 10.23
N PRO A 9 -7.53 -10.47 11.18
CA PRO A 9 -6.15 -10.44 11.67
C PRO A 9 -5.13 -10.78 10.57
N LEU A 10 -5.56 -11.47 9.50
CA LEU A 10 -4.71 -11.84 8.37
C LEU A 10 -4.66 -10.78 7.27
N ALA A 11 -5.31 -9.63 7.45
CA ALA A 11 -5.29 -8.59 6.43
C ALA A 11 -3.98 -7.78 6.47
N GLU A 12 -3.21 -7.92 5.40
CA GLU A 12 -2.00 -7.14 5.17
C GLU A 12 -2.31 -5.88 4.32
N PRO A 13 -1.63 -4.74 4.54
CA PRO A 13 -1.78 -3.56 3.70
C PRO A 13 -1.54 -3.80 2.20
N GLY A 14 -0.69 -4.77 1.86
CA GLY A 14 -0.43 -5.18 0.47
C GLY A 14 -1.66 -5.70 -0.28
N VAL A 15 -2.68 -6.20 0.44
CA VAL A 15 -3.91 -6.76 -0.14
C VAL A 15 -4.75 -5.70 -0.87
N LEU A 16 -4.50 -4.41 -0.64
CA LEU A 16 -5.17 -3.30 -1.36
C LEU A 16 -4.56 -3.02 -2.74
N GLY A 17 -3.74 -3.91 -3.30
CA GLY A 17 -3.10 -3.74 -4.61
C GLY A 17 -2.01 -2.66 -4.64
N VAL A 18 -1.70 -2.05 -3.50
CA VAL A 18 -0.68 -0.97 -3.37
C VAL A 18 0.70 -1.48 -3.74
N VAL A 19 1.04 -2.68 -3.26
CA VAL A 19 2.34 -3.31 -3.48
C VAL A 19 2.54 -3.68 -4.95
N SER A 20 1.54 -4.28 -5.58
CA SER A 20 1.61 -4.60 -7.02
C SER A 20 1.64 -3.34 -7.88
N GLY A 21 0.85 -2.32 -7.54
CA GLY A 21 0.88 -1.02 -8.23
C GLY A 21 2.24 -0.34 -8.14
N ALA A 22 2.87 -0.37 -6.95
CA ALA A 22 4.23 0.12 -6.78
C ALA A 22 5.24 -0.66 -7.62
N GLY A 23 5.11 -1.99 -7.64
CA GLY A 23 5.90 -2.86 -8.50
C GLY A 23 5.78 -2.49 -9.98
N VAL A 24 4.56 -2.29 -10.48
CA VAL A 24 4.33 -1.87 -11.88
C VAL A 24 5.03 -0.54 -12.17
N GLY A 25 4.86 0.47 -11.32
CA GLY A 25 5.46 1.78 -11.53
C GLY A 25 7.00 1.77 -11.48
N ALA A 26 7.57 1.06 -10.52
CA ALA A 26 9.02 0.93 -10.38
C ALA A 26 9.64 0.17 -11.55
N VAL A 27 9.07 -0.99 -11.88
CA VAL A 27 9.57 -1.84 -12.96
C VAL A 27 9.43 -1.13 -14.30
N ALA A 28 8.30 -0.47 -14.59
CA ALA A 28 8.14 0.29 -15.83
C ALA A 28 9.21 1.37 -16.05
N VAL A 29 9.64 2.05 -14.97
CA VAL A 29 10.74 3.03 -15.07
C VAL A 29 12.09 2.33 -15.25
N LEU A 30 12.34 1.24 -14.53
CA LEU A 30 13.57 0.45 -14.67
C LEU A 30 13.73 -0.16 -16.06
N THR A 31 12.63 -0.47 -16.74
CA THR A 31 12.65 -1.02 -18.10
C THR A 31 12.87 0.04 -19.17
N VAL A 32 12.24 1.22 -19.02
CA VAL A 32 12.23 2.27 -20.06
C VAL A 32 13.35 3.30 -19.90
N VAL A 33 13.78 3.59 -18.67
CA VAL A 33 14.72 4.69 -18.38
C VAL A 33 16.08 4.13 -17.94
N PRO A 34 17.10 4.19 -18.81
CA PRO A 34 18.47 3.81 -18.44
C PRO A 34 18.98 4.69 -17.29
N LEU A 35 19.64 4.09 -16.31
CA LEU A 35 20.18 4.78 -15.13
C LEU A 35 19.15 5.64 -14.37
N ALA A 36 17.90 5.15 -14.24
CA ALA A 36 16.88 5.79 -13.43
C ALA A 36 17.39 6.04 -11.99
N SER A 37 17.21 7.28 -11.51
CA SER A 37 17.59 7.66 -10.16
C SER A 37 16.65 7.05 -9.11
N PHE A 38 17.12 6.95 -7.87
CA PHE A 38 16.31 6.50 -6.74
C PHE A 38 14.97 7.25 -6.63
N TRP A 39 15.01 8.58 -6.75
CA TRP A 39 13.81 9.42 -6.66
C TRP A 39 12.81 9.17 -7.78
N LEU A 40 13.30 8.89 -9.00
CA LEU A 40 12.43 8.58 -10.12
C LEU A 40 11.73 7.23 -9.94
N ILE A 41 12.47 6.20 -9.51
CA ILE A 41 11.93 4.86 -9.25
C ILE A 41 10.97 4.89 -8.06
N GLY A 42 11.35 5.53 -6.95
CA GLY A 42 10.50 5.67 -5.77
C GLY A 42 9.25 6.50 -6.07
N GLY A 43 9.39 7.58 -6.84
CA GLY A 43 8.27 8.42 -7.28
C GLY A 43 7.29 7.66 -8.20
N SER A 44 7.80 6.87 -9.14
CA SER A 44 6.94 6.05 -10.01
C SER A 44 6.29 4.90 -9.26
N ALA A 45 6.98 4.29 -8.29
CA ALA A 45 6.40 3.32 -7.37
C ALA A 45 5.25 3.94 -6.57
N LEU A 46 5.44 5.14 -6.03
CA LEU A 46 4.41 5.85 -5.27
C LEU A 46 3.21 6.20 -6.16
N ALA A 47 3.46 6.68 -7.39
CA ALA A 47 2.40 6.95 -8.36
C ALA A 47 1.63 5.68 -8.74
N GLY A 48 2.32 4.56 -8.98
CA GLY A 48 1.70 3.28 -9.28
C GLY A 48 0.87 2.72 -8.11
N ALA A 49 1.39 2.84 -6.88
CA ALA A 49 0.66 2.52 -5.66
C ALA A 49 -0.62 3.37 -5.51
N ALA A 50 -0.51 4.69 -5.73
CA ALA A 50 -1.63 5.61 -5.65
C ALA A 50 -2.69 5.30 -6.73
N ALA A 51 -2.26 5.00 -7.96
CA ALA A 51 -3.15 4.61 -9.05
C ALA A 51 -3.88 3.29 -8.74
N ALA A 52 -3.18 2.29 -8.22
CA ALA A 52 -3.80 1.02 -7.81
C ALA A 52 -4.80 1.23 -6.66
N ALA A 53 -4.45 2.01 -5.64
CA ALA A 53 -5.37 2.34 -4.55
C ALA A 53 -6.60 3.12 -5.04
N ALA A 54 -6.42 4.08 -5.94
CA ALA A 54 -7.52 4.84 -6.55
C ALA A 54 -8.44 3.93 -7.38
N LEU A 55 -7.89 2.96 -8.11
CA LEU A 55 -8.68 1.94 -8.81
C LEU A 55 -9.49 1.08 -7.84
N VAL A 56 -8.87 0.57 -6.77
CA VAL A 56 -9.55 -0.24 -5.76
C VAL A 56 -10.68 0.55 -5.09
N PHE A 57 -10.39 1.76 -4.62
CA PHE A 57 -11.38 2.60 -3.95
C PHE A 57 -12.48 3.08 -4.91
N GLY A 58 -12.13 3.47 -6.13
CA GLY A 58 -13.09 3.91 -7.15
C GLY A 58 -14.06 2.80 -7.56
N LEU A 59 -13.58 1.56 -7.71
CA LEU A 59 -14.42 0.41 -8.01
C LEU A 59 -15.26 -0.02 -6.80
N ALA A 60 -14.71 0.07 -5.59
CA ALA A 60 -15.44 -0.26 -4.37
C ALA A 60 -16.54 0.77 -4.05
N ALA A 61 -16.28 2.06 -4.28
CA ALA A 61 -17.21 3.14 -3.95
C ALA A 61 -18.54 3.07 -4.72
N ARG A 62 -18.58 2.44 -5.91
CA ARG A 62 -19.79 2.38 -6.76
C ARG A 62 -21.00 1.66 -6.14
N ARG A 63 -20.79 0.77 -5.15
CA ARG A 63 -21.86 -0.01 -4.50
C ARG A 63 -21.73 -0.05 -2.98
N GLY A 64 -21.09 0.97 -2.40
CA GLY A 64 -20.78 1.04 -0.98
C GLY A 64 -19.46 0.34 -0.62
N LEU A 65 -18.76 0.91 0.37
CA LEU A 65 -17.45 0.44 0.86
C LEU A 65 -17.61 -0.79 1.77
N GLU A 66 -18.12 -1.87 1.18
CA GLU A 66 -18.18 -3.16 1.83
C GLU A 66 -16.80 -3.81 1.88
N GLN A 67 -16.51 -4.42 3.02
CA GLN A 67 -15.22 -5.00 3.35
C GLN A 67 -14.82 -6.12 2.39
N ASN A 68 -15.73 -7.06 2.13
CA ASN A 68 -15.47 -8.20 1.24
C ASN A 68 -15.18 -7.74 -0.19
N ARG A 69 -15.89 -6.71 -0.65
CA ARG A 69 -15.70 -6.13 -1.99
C ARG A 69 -14.33 -5.48 -2.13
N LEU A 70 -13.91 -4.69 -1.14
CA LEU A 70 -12.57 -4.06 -1.14
C LEU A 70 -11.46 -5.11 -1.25
N VAL A 71 -11.57 -6.21 -0.49
CA VAL A 71 -10.60 -7.31 -0.53
C VAL A 71 -10.59 -8.00 -1.88
N LEU A 72 -11.76 -8.36 -2.43
CA LEU A 72 -11.85 -9.03 -3.74
C LEU A 72 -11.30 -8.17 -4.88
N ILE A 73 -11.63 -6.87 -4.90
CA ILE A 73 -11.10 -5.93 -5.90
C ILE A 73 -9.58 -5.79 -5.72
N GLY A 74 -9.12 -5.66 -4.47
CA GLY A 74 -7.70 -5.60 -4.14
C GLY A 74 -6.92 -6.80 -4.66
N ILE A 75 -7.42 -8.03 -4.44
CA ILE A 75 -6.83 -9.27 -4.97
C ILE A 75 -6.79 -9.24 -6.50
N GLY A 76 -7.86 -8.80 -7.16
CA GLY A 76 -7.89 -8.67 -8.63
C GLY A 76 -6.84 -7.68 -9.16
N VAL A 77 -6.73 -6.51 -8.53
CA VAL A 77 -5.71 -5.50 -8.88
C VAL A 77 -4.30 -6.01 -8.57
N GLN A 78 -4.13 -6.79 -7.51
CA GLN A 78 -2.87 -7.43 -7.18
C GLN A 78 -2.43 -8.44 -8.23
N ALA A 79 -3.32 -9.34 -8.63
CA ALA A 79 -3.05 -10.32 -9.68
C ALA A 79 -2.77 -9.66 -11.03
N GLY A 80 -3.57 -8.65 -11.42
CA GLY A 80 -3.36 -7.90 -12.66
C GLY A 80 -2.04 -7.13 -12.66
N GLY A 81 -1.71 -6.44 -11.56
CA GLY A 81 -0.43 -5.75 -11.43
C GLY A 81 0.76 -6.71 -11.45
N GLY A 82 0.65 -7.86 -10.80
CA GLY A 82 1.66 -8.92 -10.86
C GLY A 82 1.88 -9.45 -12.28
N ALA A 83 0.80 -9.70 -13.03
CA ALA A 83 0.90 -10.10 -14.43
C ALA A 83 1.58 -9.03 -15.30
N PHE A 84 1.30 -7.75 -15.06
CA PHE A 84 1.92 -6.64 -15.78
C PHE A 84 3.41 -6.51 -15.46
N VAL A 85 3.80 -6.66 -14.19
CA VAL A 85 5.20 -6.73 -13.77
C VAL A 85 5.92 -7.88 -14.48
N SER A 86 5.34 -9.08 -14.48
CA SER A 86 5.92 -10.24 -15.16
C SER A 86 6.09 -9.99 -16.66
N LEU A 87 5.09 -9.39 -17.31
CA LEU A 87 5.17 -9.03 -18.72
C LEU A 87 6.32 -8.05 -18.99
N LEU A 88 6.45 -7.00 -18.17
CA LEU A 88 7.53 -6.01 -18.30
C LEU A 88 8.91 -6.65 -18.14
N ILE A 89 9.06 -7.58 -17.19
CA ILE A 89 10.31 -8.30 -16.97
C ILE A 89 10.67 -9.15 -18.20
N VAL A 90 9.70 -9.88 -18.76
CA VAL A 90 9.91 -10.74 -19.95
C VAL A 90 10.27 -9.93 -21.19
N LEU A 91 9.68 -8.75 -21.36
CA LEU A 91 9.91 -7.89 -22.53
C LEU A 91 11.22 -7.09 -22.47
N THR A 92 11.92 -7.11 -21.33
CA THR A 92 13.09 -6.26 -21.09
C THR A 92 14.40 -7.04 -21.15
N ASP A 93 15.49 -6.34 -21.44
CA ASP A 93 16.85 -6.87 -21.37
C ASP A 93 17.13 -7.62 -20.04
N PRO A 94 17.81 -8.79 -20.07
CA PRO A 94 18.13 -9.58 -18.89
C PRO A 94 18.81 -8.81 -17.76
N TYR A 95 19.65 -7.81 -18.08
CA TYR A 95 20.34 -7.01 -17.08
C TYR A 95 19.37 -6.13 -16.26
N ASN A 96 18.39 -5.53 -16.94
CA ASN A 96 17.35 -4.73 -16.27
C ASN A 96 16.35 -5.63 -15.53
N ALA A 97 16.11 -6.85 -16.01
CA ALA A 97 15.31 -7.84 -15.29
C ALA A 97 15.91 -8.16 -13.91
N THR A 98 17.24 -8.35 -13.81
CA THR A 98 17.90 -8.56 -12.51
C THR A 98 17.69 -7.38 -11.56
N LYS A 99 17.78 -6.14 -12.06
CA LYS A 99 17.52 -4.93 -11.25
C LYS A 99 16.08 -4.85 -10.78
N ALA A 100 15.12 -5.15 -11.65
CA ALA A 100 13.70 -5.18 -11.33
C ALA A 100 13.42 -6.21 -10.22
N LEU A 101 13.95 -7.43 -10.35
CA LEU A 101 13.80 -8.48 -9.34
C LEU A 101 14.44 -8.08 -8.00
N ALA A 102 15.62 -7.46 -8.03
CA ALA A 102 16.27 -6.95 -6.82
C ALA A 102 15.44 -5.87 -6.11
N TRP A 103 14.81 -4.95 -6.87
CA TRP A 103 13.94 -3.92 -6.31
C TRP A 103 12.65 -4.50 -5.73
N LEU A 104 12.04 -5.48 -6.42
CA LEU A 104 10.85 -6.19 -5.96
C LEU A 104 11.11 -7.05 -4.71
N GLY A 105 12.36 -7.46 -4.47
CA GLY A 105 12.74 -8.15 -3.23
C GLY A 105 12.83 -7.23 -2.02
N GLY A 106 12.97 -5.91 -2.24
CA GLY A 106 13.17 -4.93 -1.18
C GLY A 106 14.55 -5.01 -0.53
N SER A 107 15.14 -3.87 -0.17
CA SER A 107 16.41 -3.81 0.55
C SER A 107 16.66 -2.47 1.23
N THR A 108 17.16 -2.54 2.47
CA THR A 108 17.73 -1.41 3.22
C THR A 108 19.23 -1.22 2.96
N TYR A 109 19.84 -2.07 2.13
CA TYR A 109 21.27 -1.98 1.83
C TYR A 109 21.58 -0.74 0.99
N GLY A 110 22.69 -0.05 1.34
CA GLY A 110 23.18 1.10 0.60
C GLY A 110 22.32 2.38 0.72
N ARG A 111 21.39 2.42 1.67
CA ARG A 111 20.47 3.56 1.87
C ARG A 111 21.14 4.71 2.61
N THR A 112 20.82 5.93 2.20
CA THR A 112 21.34 7.17 2.78
C THR A 112 20.24 8.00 3.43
N PHE A 113 20.61 8.97 4.28
CA PHE A 113 19.65 9.84 4.99
C PHE A 113 18.59 10.54 4.12
N PRO A 114 18.91 11.06 2.91
CA PRO A 114 17.91 11.65 2.03
C PRO A 114 16.79 10.67 1.65
N GLU A 115 17.08 9.38 1.58
CA GLU A 115 16.11 8.35 1.16
C GLU A 115 15.09 8.01 2.25
N LEU A 116 15.30 8.49 3.48
CA LEU A 116 14.33 8.41 4.58
C LEU A 116 13.20 9.45 4.48
N ILE A 117 13.39 10.51 3.69
CA ILE A 117 12.44 11.63 3.61
C ILE A 117 11.01 11.15 3.26
N PRO A 118 10.77 10.27 2.26
CA PRO A 118 9.42 9.79 1.95
C PRO A 118 8.72 9.13 3.14
N VAL A 119 9.48 8.34 3.92
CA VAL A 119 8.96 7.65 5.11
C VAL A 119 8.64 8.65 6.20
N LEU A 120 9.54 9.59 6.47
CA LEU A 120 9.34 10.62 7.49
C LEU A 120 8.15 11.51 7.17
N VAL A 121 7.99 11.92 5.91
CA VAL A 121 6.83 12.71 5.47
C VAL A 121 5.54 11.91 5.62
N ALA A 122 5.53 10.64 5.21
CA ALA A 122 4.36 9.78 5.37
C ALA A 122 3.97 9.60 6.84
N LEU A 123 4.95 9.39 7.73
CA LEU A 123 4.73 9.27 9.18
C LEU A 123 4.24 10.59 9.79
N ALA A 124 4.88 11.71 9.47
CA ALA A 124 4.52 13.03 9.98
C ALA A 124 3.09 13.42 9.56
N ALA A 125 2.65 13.04 8.36
CA ALA A 125 1.28 13.27 7.92
C ALA A 125 0.27 12.28 8.54
N ALA A 126 0.63 11.00 8.66
CA ALA A 126 -0.30 9.96 9.08
C ALA A 126 -0.52 9.90 10.61
N LEU A 127 0.54 10.05 11.41
CA LEU A 127 0.48 9.85 12.86
C LEU A 127 -0.48 10.82 13.57
N PRO A 128 -0.48 12.14 13.27
CA PRO A 128 -1.43 13.06 13.90
C PRO A 128 -2.88 12.70 13.57
N VAL A 129 -3.16 12.31 12.32
CA VAL A 129 -4.49 11.91 11.88
C VAL A 129 -4.94 10.63 12.59
N LEU A 130 -4.05 9.63 12.70
CA LEU A 130 -4.33 8.40 13.45
C LEU A 130 -4.57 8.67 14.94
N ALA A 131 -3.85 9.61 15.55
CA ALA A 131 -4.04 9.98 16.95
C ALA A 131 -5.44 10.57 17.18
N VAL A 132 -5.94 11.40 16.25
CA VAL A 132 -7.31 11.94 16.29
C VAL A 132 -8.36 10.85 16.03
N MET A 133 -8.10 9.95 15.08
CA MET A 133 -9.03 8.88 14.68
C MET A 133 -8.98 7.63 15.58
N ARG A 134 -8.20 7.64 16.67
CA ARG A 134 -7.99 6.46 17.53
C ARG A 134 -9.30 5.83 18.02
N ARG A 135 -10.25 6.67 18.46
CA ARG A 135 -11.54 6.23 18.99
C ARG A 135 -12.35 5.52 17.91
N ASP A 136 -12.40 6.10 16.73
CA ASP A 136 -13.13 5.54 15.60
C ASP A 136 -12.50 4.23 15.12
N LEU A 137 -11.17 4.14 15.14
CA LEU A 137 -10.43 2.93 14.79
C LEU A 137 -10.75 1.79 15.76
N ASP A 138 -10.81 2.06 17.07
CA ASP A 138 -11.16 1.09 18.09
C ASP A 138 -12.61 0.61 17.92
N LEU A 139 -13.55 1.54 17.70
CA LEU A 139 -14.95 1.21 17.49
C LEU A 139 -15.18 0.34 16.23
N ILE A 140 -14.52 0.69 15.12
CA ILE A 140 -14.63 -0.07 13.86
C ILE A 140 -14.09 -1.50 14.01
N GLY A 141 -13.12 -1.72 14.93
CA GLY A 141 -12.57 -3.02 15.23
C GLY A 141 -13.52 -3.95 16.01
N LEU A 142 -14.56 -3.42 16.66
CA LEU A 142 -15.50 -4.19 17.47
C LEU A 142 -16.53 -4.93 16.61
N ASP A 143 -17.42 -4.19 15.96
CA ASP A 143 -18.53 -4.75 15.17
C ASP A 143 -19.01 -3.80 14.05
N GLY A 144 -20.16 -4.09 13.43
CA GLY A 144 -20.71 -3.30 12.32
C GLY A 144 -21.70 -2.21 12.73
N ASP A 145 -22.28 -2.31 13.92
CA ASP A 145 -23.45 -1.53 14.32
C ASP A 145 -23.13 -0.54 15.44
N THR A 146 -22.27 -0.92 16.39
CA THR A 146 -21.78 -0.06 17.48
C THR A 146 -21.17 1.25 16.97
N PRO A 147 -20.31 1.29 15.93
CA PRO A 147 -19.81 2.55 15.39
C PRO A 147 -20.93 3.46 14.88
N ARG A 148 -21.96 2.89 14.23
CA ARG A 148 -23.09 3.67 13.68
C ARG A 148 -23.92 4.28 14.80
N LEU A 149 -24.18 3.52 15.87
CA LEU A 149 -24.90 3.99 17.05
C LEU A 149 -24.18 5.14 17.75
N LEU A 150 -22.84 5.13 17.73
CA LEU A 150 -22.00 6.17 18.33
C LEU A 150 -21.69 7.35 17.38
N GLY A 151 -22.36 7.43 16.23
CA GLY A 151 -22.27 8.54 15.29
C GLY A 151 -21.12 8.47 14.28
N VAL A 152 -20.39 7.34 14.22
CA VAL A 152 -19.28 7.15 13.26
C VAL A 152 -19.83 6.93 11.86
N ARG A 153 -19.41 7.77 10.92
CA ARG A 153 -19.71 7.62 9.48
C ARG A 153 -18.83 6.52 8.87
N LEU A 154 -19.22 5.26 9.06
CA LEU A 154 -18.42 4.08 8.69
C LEU A 154 -17.77 4.16 7.30
N GLY A 155 -18.51 4.56 6.26
CA GLY A 155 -17.96 4.63 4.91
C GLY A 155 -16.78 5.59 4.79
N THR A 156 -16.95 6.84 5.21
CA THR A 156 -15.92 7.88 5.11
C THR A 156 -14.75 7.59 6.05
N THR A 157 -15.03 7.10 7.27
CA THR A 157 -13.99 6.76 8.24
C THR A 157 -13.14 5.59 7.75
N ARG A 158 -13.76 4.54 7.19
CA ARG A 158 -13.02 3.42 6.57
C ARG A 158 -12.17 3.89 5.41
N LEU A 159 -12.72 4.72 4.52
CA LEU A 159 -11.95 5.27 3.40
C LEU A 159 -10.72 6.04 3.91
N GLY A 160 -10.90 6.97 4.86
CA GLY A 160 -9.81 7.74 5.44
C GLY A 160 -8.73 6.87 6.09
N LEU A 161 -9.13 5.89 6.90
CA LEU A 161 -8.20 4.95 7.54
C LEU A 161 -7.43 4.10 6.50
N LEU A 162 -8.12 3.59 5.48
CA LEU A 162 -7.47 2.84 4.41
C LEU A 162 -6.54 3.73 3.58
N SER A 163 -6.92 4.98 3.29
CA SER A 163 -6.04 5.94 2.62
C SER A 163 -4.77 6.20 3.42
N ILE A 164 -4.86 6.35 4.75
CA ILE A 164 -3.68 6.50 5.61
C ILE A 164 -2.79 5.25 5.53
N ALA A 165 -3.40 4.06 5.57
CA ALA A 165 -2.64 2.81 5.44
C ALA A 165 -1.93 2.71 4.08
N VAL A 166 -2.59 3.14 2.99
CA VAL A 166 -2.00 3.22 1.65
C VAL A 166 -0.80 4.18 1.64
N VAL A 167 -0.94 5.39 2.19
CA VAL A 167 0.14 6.39 2.23
C VAL A 167 1.36 5.87 2.99
N LEU A 168 1.14 5.28 4.17
CA LEU A 168 2.21 4.68 4.97
C LEU A 168 2.91 3.52 4.23
N THR A 169 2.12 2.65 3.59
CA THR A 169 2.65 1.50 2.84
C THR A 169 3.41 1.96 1.60
N ALA A 170 2.85 2.88 0.83
CA ALA A 170 3.48 3.44 -0.37
C ALA A 170 4.76 4.19 -0.04
N GLY A 171 4.80 4.97 1.06
CA GLY A 171 6.00 5.65 1.53
C GLY A 171 7.11 4.67 1.90
N ALA A 172 6.77 3.60 2.62
CA ALA A 172 7.73 2.55 2.95
C ALA A 172 8.25 1.81 1.71
N VAL A 173 7.35 1.46 0.78
CA VAL A 173 7.71 0.74 -0.45
C VAL A 173 8.54 1.61 -1.40
N ALA A 174 8.22 2.91 -1.53
CA ALA A 174 9.02 3.84 -2.32
C ALA A 174 10.44 3.98 -1.76
N ALA A 175 10.58 3.92 -0.43
CA ALA A 175 11.87 4.05 0.22
C ALA A 175 12.70 2.77 0.17
N VAL A 176 12.12 1.59 0.36
CA VAL A 176 12.89 0.35 0.61
C VAL A 176 12.57 -0.76 -0.39
N GLY A 177 11.61 -0.56 -1.30
CA GLY A 177 11.06 -1.62 -2.14
C GLY A 177 10.01 -2.45 -1.40
N VAL A 178 9.62 -3.58 -1.98
CA VAL A 178 8.52 -4.40 -1.42
C VAL A 178 9.05 -5.31 -0.31
N ILE A 179 8.59 -5.07 0.93
CA ILE A 179 8.86 -5.95 2.08
C ILE A 179 7.53 -6.49 2.59
N GLY A 180 7.33 -7.80 2.45
CA GLY A 180 6.12 -8.49 2.93
C GLY A 180 6.18 -8.86 4.41
N PHE A 181 5.05 -9.32 4.95
CA PHE A 181 4.87 -9.88 6.29
C PHE A 181 5.07 -8.92 7.48
N VAL A 182 5.76 -7.80 7.33
CA VAL A 182 5.95 -6.81 8.42
C VAL A 182 4.59 -6.31 8.93
N GLY A 183 3.68 -6.00 8.01
CA GLY A 183 2.33 -5.55 8.34
C GLY A 183 1.44 -6.62 8.99
N LEU A 184 1.84 -7.90 8.91
CA LEU A 184 1.17 -9.00 9.59
C LEU A 184 1.81 -9.28 10.95
N VAL A 185 3.13 -9.39 11.03
CA VAL A 185 3.84 -9.80 12.26
C VAL A 185 3.86 -8.67 13.31
N ALA A 186 4.17 -7.43 12.91
CA ALA A 186 4.36 -6.34 13.86
C ALA A 186 3.13 -6.05 14.74
N PRO A 187 1.89 -6.01 14.21
CA PRO A 187 0.70 -5.82 15.05
C PRO A 187 0.41 -6.98 16.00
N HIS A 188 0.81 -8.21 15.66
CA HIS A 188 0.63 -9.37 16.54
C HIS A 188 1.68 -9.38 17.66
N ALA A 189 2.90 -8.96 17.38
CA ALA A 189 3.96 -8.84 18.38
C ALA A 189 3.72 -7.67 19.37
N ALA A 190 2.97 -6.65 18.95
CA ALA A 190 2.69 -5.47 19.76
C ALA A 190 1.41 -5.58 20.63
N ARG A 191 0.59 -6.60 20.43
CA ARG A 191 -0.59 -6.91 21.28
C ARG A 191 -0.19 -7.87 22.39
#